data_AF-A0A392QEP4-F1
#
_entry.id   AF-A0A392QEP4-F1
#
_cell.length_a   1.000
_cell.length_b   1.000
_cell.length_c   1.000
_cell.angle_alpha   90.00
_cell.angle_beta   90.00
_cell.angle_gamma   90.00
#
_symmetry.space_group_name_H-M   'P 1'
#
loop_
_entity.id
_entity.type
_entity.pdbx_description
1 polymer ?
#
loop_
_entity_poly.entity_id
_entity_poly.type
_entity_poly.pdbx_seq_one_letter_code
_entity_poly.pdbx_strand_id
1 'polypeptide(L)'
;RKSIFRWLGVIIIIPPNLFSLFECLSEAASNKRIRKGLWLIWHSTIWVIWKSRNDITFANGVKDPMKAVDDIKMLSWRWGLARRKISICLFYEWCWDPGNCLLGR
;
A
#
# COMPACT_ATOMS: atom_id res chain seq x y z
N ARG A 1 9.84 -3.90 1.91
CA ARG A 1 9.56 -2.58 2.55
C ARG A 1 9.95 -1.41 1.64
N LYS A 2 11.20 -1.32 1.12
CA LYS A 2 11.61 -0.30 0.12
C LYS A 2 10.82 -0.32 -1.20
N SER A 3 10.39 -1.51 -1.63
CA SER A 3 9.62 -1.74 -2.86
C SER A 3 8.29 -1.00 -2.94
N ILE A 4 7.60 -0.82 -1.80
CA ILE A 4 6.32 -0.11 -1.74
C ILE A 4 6.53 1.40 -1.98
N PHE A 5 7.54 2.00 -1.35
CA PHE A 5 7.86 3.42 -1.54
C PHE A 5 8.32 3.71 -2.96
N ARG A 6 9.12 2.80 -3.55
CA ARG A 6 9.48 2.87 -4.96
C ARG A 6 8.25 2.77 -5.88
N TRP A 7 7.29 1.90 -5.58
CA TRP A 7 6.03 1.81 -6.33
C TRP A 7 5.19 3.09 -6.21
N LEU A 8 5.17 3.73 -5.03
CA LEU A 8 4.46 4.99 -4.81
C LEU A 8 5.20 6.21 -5.36
N GLY A 9 6.40 6.06 -5.91
CA GLY A 9 7.23 7.20 -6.36
C GLY A 9 7.74 8.08 -5.22
N VAL A 10 7.71 7.60 -3.97
CA VAL A 10 8.09 8.36 -2.79
C VAL A 10 9.51 7.98 -2.35
N ILE A 11 10.40 8.97 -2.27
CA ILE A 11 11.74 8.81 -1.69
C ILE A 11 11.64 9.11 -0.20
N ILE A 12 11.76 8.09 0.64
CA ILE A 12 11.70 8.21 2.10
C ILE A 12 12.94 7.56 2.73
N ILE A 13 13.54 8.26 3.68
CA ILE A 13 14.46 7.66 4.65
C ILE A 13 13.58 6.90 5.65
N ILE A 14 13.64 5.57 5.63
CA ILE A 14 12.75 4.73 6.46
C ILE A 14 13.07 4.99 7.94
N PRO A 15 12.16 5.60 8.72
CA PRO A 15 12.38 5.79 10.14
C PRO A 15 12.31 4.43 10.86
N PRO A 16 12.94 4.31 12.04
CA PRO A 16 12.96 3.05 12.79
C PRO A 16 11.57 2.65 13.30
N ASN A 17 10.65 3.61 13.41
CA ASN A 17 9.30 3.42 13.91
C ASN A 17 8.26 3.35 12.78
N LEU A 18 7.37 2.35 12.84
CA LEU A 18 6.23 2.21 11.92
C LEU A 18 5.24 3.38 12.01
N PHE A 19 5.04 3.95 13.21
CA PHE A 19 4.15 5.11 13.38
C PHE A 19 4.73 6.35 12.69
N SER A 20 6.03 6.62 12.86
CA SER A 20 6.70 7.71 12.14
C SER A 20 6.66 7.51 10.61
N LEU A 21 6.73 6.26 10.15
CA LEU A 21 6.60 5.96 8.72
C LEU A 21 5.17 6.23 8.21
N PHE A 22 4.16 5.97 9.03
CA PHE A 22 2.77 6.31 8.73
C PHE A 22 2.54 7.83 8.67
N GLU A 23 3.08 8.58 9.64
CA GLU A 23 3.00 10.04 9.63
C GLU A 23 3.66 10.62 8.38
N CYS A 24 4.88 10.17 8.06
CA CYS A 24 5.59 10.62 6.86
C CYS A 24 4.81 10.33 5.56
N LEU A 25 4.20 9.15 5.46
CA LEU A 25 3.32 8.80 4.34
C LEU A 25 2.06 9.68 4.29
N SER A 26 1.52 10.04 5.46
CA SER A 26 0.32 10.88 5.58
C SER A 26 0.60 12.34 5.19
N GLU A 27 1.78 12.85 5.55
CA GLU A 27 2.26 14.19 5.24
C GLU A 27 2.66 14.35 3.77
N ALA A 28 3.10 13.28 3.11
CA ALA A 28 3.42 13.30 1.67
C ALA A 28 2.19 13.55 0.76
N ALA A 29 0.97 13.49 1.29
CA ALA A 29 -0.24 13.67 0.51
C ALA A 29 -0.57 15.14 0.25
N SER A 30 -0.71 15.53 -1.02
CA SER A 30 -1.08 16.90 -1.40
C SER A 30 -2.54 17.26 -1.11
N ASN A 31 -3.42 16.28 -0.89
CA ASN A 31 -4.83 16.53 -0.54
C ASN A 31 -5.47 15.42 0.30
N LYS A 32 -6.66 15.70 0.85
CA LYS A 32 -7.41 14.78 1.73
C LYS A 32 -7.78 13.44 1.04
N ARG A 33 -7.99 13.44 -0.28
CA ARG A 33 -8.36 12.24 -1.05
C ARG A 33 -7.15 11.32 -1.18
N ILE A 34 -6.02 11.85 -1.63
CA ILE A 34 -4.75 11.12 -1.71
C ILE A 34 -4.36 10.59 -0.35
N ARG A 35 -4.47 11.40 0.72
CA ARG A 35 -4.16 10.96 2.08
C ARG A 35 -4.95 9.71 2.49
N LYS A 36 -6.26 9.70 2.22
CA LYS A 36 -7.11 8.51 2.47
C LYS A 36 -6.69 7.31 1.62
N GLY A 37 -6.24 7.53 0.40
CA GLY A 37 -5.68 6.51 -0.48
C GLY A 37 -4.38 5.92 0.05
N LEU A 38 -3.46 6.76 0.51
CA LEU A 38 -2.21 6.32 1.12
C LEU A 38 -2.46 5.56 2.43
N TRP A 39 -3.43 5.99 3.25
CA TRP A 39 -3.86 5.23 4.43
C TRP A 39 -4.40 3.85 4.07
N LEU A 40 -5.17 3.73 2.99
CA LEU A 40 -5.65 2.45 2.51
C LEU A 40 -4.50 1.51 2.14
N ILE A 41 -3.51 2.01 1.40
CA ILE A 41 -2.30 1.28 1.02
C ILE A 41 -1.52 0.87 2.29
N TRP A 42 -1.40 1.77 3.25
CA TRP A 42 -0.75 1.50 4.53
C TRP A 42 -1.45 0.37 5.31
N HIS A 43 -2.78 0.44 5.46
CA HIS A 43 -3.54 -0.61 6.14
C HIS A 43 -3.42 -1.95 5.42
N SER A 44 -3.46 -1.97 4.08
CA SER A 44 -3.23 -3.19 3.30
C SER A 44 -1.82 -3.76 3.51
N THR A 45 -0.81 -2.89 3.66
CA THR A 45 0.57 -3.28 3.96
C THR A 45 0.69 -3.95 5.32
N ILE A 46 0.11 -3.33 6.36
CA ILE A 46 0.09 -3.92 7.72
C ILE A 46 -0.64 -5.27 7.70
N TRP A 47 -1.78 -5.34 7.00
CA TRP A 47 -2.55 -6.58 6.89
C TRP A 47 -1.75 -7.71 6.25
N VAL A 48 -1.10 -7.45 5.11
CA VAL A 48 -0.27 -8.46 4.44
C VAL A 48 0.90 -8.88 5.31
N ILE A 49 1.57 -7.94 5.99
CA ILE A 49 2.65 -8.27 6.93
C ILE A 49 2.15 -9.20 8.04
N TRP A 50 1.02 -8.84 8.68
CA TRP A 50 0.40 -9.62 9.74
C TRP A 50 0.01 -11.02 9.26
N LYS A 51 -0.75 -11.11 8.15
CA LYS A 51 -1.21 -12.37 7.56
C LYS A 51 -0.03 -13.29 7.26
N SER A 52 0.96 -12.71 6.60
CA SER A 52 2.13 -13.45 6.19
C SER A 52 2.94 -13.91 7.43
N ARG A 53 2.99 -13.15 8.54
CA ARG A 53 3.61 -13.62 9.80
C ARG A 53 2.86 -14.81 10.38
N ASN A 54 1.54 -14.82 10.34
CA ASN A 54 0.75 -15.98 10.75
C ASN A 54 1.03 -17.19 9.86
N ASP A 55 1.13 -17.00 8.54
CA ASP A 55 1.41 -18.10 7.62
C ASP A 55 2.78 -18.77 7.87
N ILE A 56 3.80 -18.00 8.26
CA ILE A 56 5.08 -18.58 8.72
C ILE A 56 4.87 -19.44 9.96
N THR A 57 4.20 -18.89 10.98
CA THR A 57 4.03 -19.56 12.28
C THR A 57 3.17 -20.82 12.19
N PHE A 58 2.11 -20.80 11.38
CA PHE A 58 1.08 -21.85 11.37
C PHE A 58 1.10 -22.75 10.13
N ALA A 59 1.77 -22.35 9.05
CA ALA A 59 1.75 -23.09 7.78
C ALA A 59 3.14 -23.34 7.16
N ASN A 60 4.23 -23.09 7.90
CA ASN A 60 5.62 -23.22 7.41
C ASN A 60 5.86 -22.49 6.08
N GLY A 61 5.15 -21.40 5.82
CA GLY A 61 5.22 -20.69 4.55
C GLY A 61 6.58 -20.01 4.34
N VAL A 62 7.21 -20.24 3.19
CA VAL A 62 8.36 -19.43 2.73
C VAL A 62 7.83 -18.11 2.19
N LYS A 63 8.39 -16.99 2.65
CA LYS A 63 7.98 -15.66 2.18
C LYS A 63 8.88 -15.14 1.08
N ASP A 64 8.26 -14.81 -0.03
CA ASP A 64 8.84 -13.94 -1.05
C ASP A 64 8.40 -12.49 -0.81
N PRO A 65 9.33 -11.56 -0.52
CA PRO A 65 9.03 -10.14 -0.40
C PRO A 65 8.40 -9.52 -1.65
N MET A 66 8.66 -10.06 -2.85
CA MET A 66 8.05 -9.57 -4.09
C MET A 66 6.58 -9.94 -4.16
N LYS A 67 6.24 -11.21 -3.90
CA LYS A 67 4.84 -11.66 -3.79
C LYS A 67 4.04 -10.84 -2.77
N ALA A 68 4.66 -10.46 -1.65
CA ALA A 68 4.00 -9.61 -0.65
C ALA A 68 3.65 -8.22 -1.21
N VAL A 69 4.44 -7.64 -2.11
CA VAL A 69 4.12 -6.36 -2.76
C VAL A 69 2.93 -6.51 -3.70
N ASP A 70 2.88 -7.60 -4.46
CA ASP A 70 1.77 -7.87 -5.37
C ASP A 70 0.47 -8.12 -4.62
N ASP A 71 0.52 -8.83 -3.50
CA ASP A 71 -0.62 -9.01 -2.58
C ASP A 71 -1.10 -7.65 -2.03
N ILE A 72 -0.18 -6.75 -1.68
CA ILE A 72 -0.53 -5.39 -1.21
C ILE A 72 -1.21 -4.59 -2.33
N LYS A 73 -0.66 -4.60 -3.54
CA LYS A 73 -1.26 -3.92 -4.71
C LYS A 73 -2.67 -4.43 -4.98
N MET A 74 -2.85 -5.75 -5.01
CA MET A 74 -4.15 -6.37 -5.27
C MET A 74 -5.16 -6.07 -4.16
N LEU A 75 -4.75 -6.20 -2.89
CA LEU A 75 -5.63 -5.97 -1.75
C LEU A 75 -6.05 -4.50 -1.62
N SER A 76 -5.09 -3.58 -1.75
CA SER A 76 -5.37 -2.13 -1.71
C SER A 76 -6.31 -1.70 -2.85
N TRP A 77 -6.11 -2.21 -4.07
CA TRP A 77 -7.01 -1.94 -5.19
C TRP A 77 -8.43 -2.45 -4.93
N ARG A 78 -8.58 -3.73 -4.53
CA ARG A 78 -9.89 -4.32 -4.21
C ARG A 78 -10.61 -3.56 -3.09
N TRP A 79 -9.90 -3.23 -2.01
CA TRP A 79 -10.48 -2.46 -0.91
C TRP A 79 -10.82 -1.03 -1.34
N GLY A 80 -10.02 -0.42 -2.22
CA GLY A 80 -10.24 0.91 -2.73
C GLY A 80 -11.52 1.02 -3.54
N LEU A 81 -11.74 0.07 -4.46
CA LEU A 81 -12.96 -0.04 -5.25
C LEU A 81 -14.18 -0.31 -4.35
N ALA A 82 -14.09 -1.31 -3.46
CA ALA A 82 -15.21 -1.69 -2.59
C ALA A 82 -15.63 -0.56 -1.63
N ARG A 83 -14.67 0.24 -1.14
CA ARG A 83 -14.92 1.33 -0.18
C ARG A 83 -15.06 2.71 -0.86
N ARG A 84 -15.08 2.77 -2.20
CA ARG A 84 -15.10 3.99 -3.01
C ARG A 84 -14.06 5.02 -2.57
N LYS A 85 -12.84 4.56 -2.24
CA LYS A 85 -11.73 5.41 -1.79
C LYS A 85 -10.80 5.86 -2.92
N ILE A 86 -10.91 5.23 -4.09
CA ILE A 86 -10.12 5.50 -5.30
C ILE A 86 -11.08 5.73 -6.48
N SER A 87 -10.67 6.42 -7.56
CA SER A 87 -11.48 6.42 -8.78
C SER A 87 -11.56 5.01 -9.37
N ILE A 88 -12.57 4.77 -10.20
CA ILE A 88 -12.63 3.53 -10.97
C ILE A 88 -11.39 3.52 -11.88
N CYS A 89 -10.50 2.57 -11.63
CA CYS A 89 -9.28 2.36 -12.40
C CYS A 89 -9.04 0.85 -12.53
N LEU A 90 -8.44 0.46 -13.64
CA LEU A 90 -8.06 -0.92 -13.89
C LEU A 90 -6.86 -1.30 -13.01
N PHE A 91 -6.74 -2.59 -12.71
CA PHE A 91 -5.66 -3.06 -11.82
C PHE A 91 -4.26 -2.74 -12.37
N TYR A 92 -4.08 -2.75 -13.69
CA TYR A 92 -2.79 -2.39 -14.28
C TYR A 92 -2.46 -0.91 -14.09
N GLU A 93 -3.46 -0.01 -14.17
CA GLU A 93 -3.28 1.43 -13.95
C GLU A 93 -2.87 1.68 -12.50
N TRP A 94 -3.51 0.97 -11.56
CA TRP A 94 -3.14 1.00 -10.15
C TRP A 94 -1.70 0.52 -9.89
N CYS A 95 -1.30 -0.56 -10.56
CA CYS A 95 0.06 -1.08 -10.44
C CYS A 95 1.11 -0.14 -11.04
N TRP A 96 0.76 0.57 -12.10
CA TRP A 96 1.64 1.48 -12.82
C TRP A 96 1.78 2.82 -12.10
N ASP A 97 0.66 3.48 -11.82
CA ASP A 97 0.60 4.80 -11.19
C ASP A 97 -0.63 4.93 -10.28
N PRO A 98 -0.49 4.54 -8.99
CA PRO A 98 -1.57 4.68 -8.03
C PRO A 98 -1.87 6.16 -7.73
N GLY A 99 -0.91 7.08 -7.93
CA GLY A 99 -1.12 8.51 -7.70
C GLY A 99 -2.20 9.08 -8.61
N ASN A 100 -2.14 8.75 -9.89
CA ASN A 100 -3.17 9.14 -10.86
C ASN A 100 -4.55 8.54 -10.53
N CYS A 101 -4.60 7.27 -10.10
CA CYS A 101 -5.83 6.60 -9.67
C CYS A 101 -6.43 7.21 -8.38
N LEU A 102 -5.60 7.79 -7.52
CA LEU A 102 -6.04 8.47 -6.29
C LEU A 102 -6.52 9.89 -6.55
N LEU A 103 -5.93 10.59 -7.54
CA LEU A 103 -6.34 11.93 -7.95
C LEU A 103 -7.74 11.92 -8.58
N GLY A 104 -8.04 10.88 -9.36
CA GLY A 104 -9.32 10.69 -10.05
C GLY A 104 -9.62 11.85 -11.00
N ARG A 105 -8.97 11.82 -12.17
CA ARG A 105 -9.52 12.43 -13.38
C ARG A 105 -10.56 11.49 -13.98
#